data_AF-A0A970TXL0-F1
#
_entry.id   AF-A0A970TXL0-F1
#
_cell.length_a   1.000
_cell.length_b   1.000
_cell.length_c   1.000
_cell.angle_alpha   90.00
_cell.angle_beta   90.00
_cell.angle_gamma   90.00
#
_symmetry.space_group_name_H-M   'P 1'
#
loop_
_entity.id
_entity.type
_entity.pdbx_description
1 polymer ?
#
loop_
_entity_poly.entity_id
_entity_poly.type
_entity_poly.pdbx_seq_one_letter_code
_entity_poly.pdbx_strand_id
1 'polypeptide(L)'
;MNYLDGHCLVLAKVTEYGELYFLNCSTTNTRDIFTYNGMNAVGGITPRGSDPDNEWMGCFQGLRVLRYPIAETNSQGVVTRVRRRTNEEMREFGYSTEQYDIVQQLYTAHALEEDGMKPQSLHDLIRLRMKRVEQIAPASFIADYCDEILSAYLEREWFVQDAWNDVKKNGHIVYPEDLENENIFQALGRWETWSSPSSDVDRRNKYFYLADWMEYAVRMFGMQPNFIDLTGLESYNVNSQADLAAAMITEKNRWFQTKSLDYTHSSGKIYTLTLADIEERLYDLSFDPNHPPELRWGAPEGSEERENMPQSYTPLPKGAKMAMDEAYKLQYFYRTLCQRETSSSYLRGMYTEGFPIRDKLDAQVSKWSYLTEPLLHKEEPEPVEIIVPVEAEKPPSLTPPEVVTQPQAGERPTGRRDPRARMGGRSLR
;
A
#
# COMPACT_ATOMS: atom_id res chain seq x y z
N MET A 1 -26.42 -2.45 6.99
CA MET A 1 -25.83 -2.16 8.32
C MET A 1 -26.05 -0.67 8.56
N ASN A 2 -27.09 -0.29 9.31
CA ASN A 2 -27.33 1.13 9.63
C ASN A 2 -26.60 1.42 10.94
N TYR A 3 -25.54 2.21 10.85
CA TYR A 3 -24.72 2.59 12.00
C TYR A 3 -25.54 3.46 12.97
N LEU A 4 -26.11 2.83 14.00
CA LEU A 4 -26.81 3.48 15.11
C LEU A 4 -25.85 3.83 16.27
N ASP A 5 -24.57 3.52 16.11
CA ASP A 5 -23.48 3.64 17.08
C ASP A 5 -22.75 5.00 17.02
N GLY A 6 -23.41 6.05 16.49
CA GLY A 6 -22.80 7.38 16.40
C GLY A 6 -21.61 7.48 15.44
N HIS A 7 -21.39 6.46 14.59
CA HIS A 7 -20.38 6.49 13.53
C HIS A 7 -20.62 7.66 12.58
N CYS A 8 -19.62 8.51 12.44
CA CYS A 8 -19.59 9.58 11.45
C CYS A 8 -18.26 9.59 10.70
N LEU A 9 -18.33 10.06 9.46
CA LEU A 9 -17.15 10.36 8.66
C LEU A 9 -17.00 11.87 8.61
N VAL A 10 -15.85 12.36 9.04
CA VAL A 10 -15.50 13.78 8.98
C VAL A 10 -14.60 13.98 7.78
N LEU A 11 -15.05 14.79 6.80
CA LEU A 11 -14.21 15.19 5.68
C LEU A 11 -13.07 16.05 6.21
N ALA A 12 -11.84 15.52 6.14
CA ALA A 12 -10.65 16.18 6.67
C ALA A 12 -9.88 16.93 5.59
N LYS A 13 -9.84 16.40 4.37
CA LYS A 13 -9.12 17.01 3.25
C LYS A 13 -9.80 16.68 1.93
N VAL A 14 -9.76 17.64 1.01
CA VAL A 14 -10.03 17.44 -0.41
C VAL A 14 -8.70 17.74 -1.13
N THR A 15 -8.18 16.79 -1.90
CA THR A 15 -6.97 17.04 -2.70
C THR A 15 -7.28 17.94 -3.89
N GLU A 16 -6.26 18.48 -4.52
CA GLU A 16 -6.44 19.28 -5.74
C GLU A 16 -7.06 18.48 -6.89
N TYR A 17 -6.88 17.15 -6.89
CA TYR A 17 -7.49 16.21 -7.84
C TYR A 17 -8.94 15.81 -7.47
N GLY A 18 -9.51 16.40 -6.43
CA GLY A 18 -10.89 16.17 -6.02
C GLY A 18 -11.09 14.93 -5.15
N GLU A 19 -10.03 14.41 -4.55
CA GLU A 19 -10.10 13.19 -3.74
C GLU A 19 -10.43 13.52 -2.29
N LEU A 20 -11.34 12.76 -1.71
CA LEU A 20 -11.87 12.99 -0.37
C LEU A 20 -11.13 12.11 0.64
N TYR A 21 -10.63 12.73 1.70
CA TYR A 21 -10.02 12.05 2.83
C TYR A 21 -10.91 12.22 4.03
N PHE A 22 -11.33 11.09 4.61
CA PHE A 22 -12.23 11.07 5.75
C PHE A 22 -11.51 10.56 6.99
N LEU A 23 -11.78 11.21 8.12
CA LEU A 23 -11.59 10.62 9.44
C LEU A 23 -12.84 9.82 9.77
N ASN A 24 -12.66 8.53 10.01
CA ASN A 24 -13.69 7.69 10.57
C ASN A 24 -13.74 7.89 12.08
N CYS A 25 -14.88 8.37 12.60
CA CYS A 25 -15.12 8.53 14.02
C CYS A 25 -16.28 7.63 14.43
N SER A 26 -16.05 6.69 15.35
CA SER A 26 -17.12 5.86 15.93
C SER A 26 -17.16 6.07 17.44
N THR A 27 -18.35 5.89 18.03
CA THR A 27 -18.48 5.81 19.49
C THR A 27 -18.42 4.37 20.01
N THR A 28 -18.31 3.41 19.09
CA THR A 28 -18.12 2.01 19.44
C THR A 28 -16.73 1.84 20.05
N ASN A 29 -16.68 1.29 21.25
CA ASN A 29 -15.45 0.94 21.97
C ASN A 29 -14.53 0.00 21.17
N THR A 30 -15.08 -0.65 20.13
CA THR A 30 -14.37 -1.52 19.20
C THR A 30 -13.90 -0.88 17.89
N ARG A 31 -14.01 0.43 17.74
CA ARG A 31 -13.62 1.13 16.50
C ARG A 31 -12.81 2.36 16.83
N ASP A 32 -11.50 2.27 16.60
CA ASP A 32 -10.61 3.42 16.64
C ASP A 32 -10.96 4.48 15.60
N ILE A 33 -10.32 5.64 15.72
CA ILE A 33 -10.28 6.64 14.65
C ILE A 33 -9.31 6.14 13.58
N PHE A 34 -9.77 6.04 12.34
CA PHE A 34 -8.90 5.66 11.22
C PHE A 34 -9.13 6.52 10.00
N THR A 35 -8.10 6.60 9.17
CA THR A 35 -8.12 7.37 7.93
C THR A 35 -8.53 6.46 6.79
N TYR A 36 -9.54 6.87 6.02
CA TYR A 36 -9.81 6.25 4.73
C TYR A 36 -9.17 7.10 3.64
N ASN A 37 -8.26 6.49 2.89
CA ASN A 37 -7.73 7.08 1.66
C ASN A 37 -8.69 6.70 0.53
N GLY A 38 -9.37 7.70 -0.04
CA GLY A 38 -10.27 7.52 -1.18
C GLY A 38 -11.76 7.44 -0.83
N MET A 39 -12.58 7.34 -1.88
CA MET A 39 -14.04 7.46 -1.79
C MET A 39 -14.78 6.16 -1.42
N ASN A 40 -14.12 5.16 -0.85
CA ASN A 40 -14.79 3.91 -0.43
C ASN A 40 -15.94 4.16 0.57
N ALA A 41 -15.87 5.26 1.33
CA ALA A 41 -16.94 5.80 2.17
C ALA A 41 -18.25 6.17 1.44
N VAL A 42 -18.20 6.27 0.11
CA VAL A 42 -19.31 6.69 -0.76
C VAL A 42 -19.89 5.49 -1.54
N GLY A 43 -19.36 4.28 -1.32
CA GLY A 43 -19.89 3.03 -1.86
C GLY A 43 -21.13 2.53 -1.10
N GLY A 44 -21.89 1.61 -1.71
CA GLY A 44 -22.98 0.90 -1.03
C GLY A 44 -24.32 1.64 -0.96
N ILE A 45 -24.45 2.82 -1.59
CA ILE A 45 -25.73 3.53 -1.68
C ILE A 45 -26.69 2.73 -2.57
N THR A 46 -27.79 2.24 -2.00
CA THR A 46 -28.87 1.61 -2.80
C THR A 46 -29.62 2.70 -3.58
N PRO A 47 -29.90 2.49 -4.88
CA PRO A 47 -30.70 3.43 -5.67
C PRO A 47 -32.07 3.70 -5.06
N ARG A 48 -32.55 4.94 -5.19
CA ARG A 48 -33.90 5.31 -4.76
C ARG A 48 -34.93 4.48 -5.54
N GLY A 49 -35.90 3.93 -4.84
CA GLY A 49 -37.00 3.14 -5.40
C GLY A 49 -36.64 1.67 -5.66
N SER A 50 -35.48 1.18 -5.22
CA SER A 50 -35.15 -0.25 -5.32
C SER A 50 -36.02 -1.15 -4.43
N ASP A 51 -36.59 -0.60 -3.35
CA ASP A 51 -37.56 -1.28 -2.49
C ASP A 51 -38.96 -0.73 -2.77
N PRO A 52 -39.94 -1.57 -3.16
CA PRO A 52 -41.31 -1.15 -3.47
C PRO A 52 -42.10 -0.59 -2.28
N ASP A 53 -41.79 -1.05 -1.07
CA ASP A 53 -42.51 -0.68 0.15
C ASP A 53 -41.85 0.51 0.87
N ASN A 54 -40.58 0.79 0.55
CA ASN A 54 -39.84 1.92 1.09
C ASN A 54 -38.84 2.49 0.07
N GLU A 55 -39.28 3.49 -0.68
CA GLU A 55 -38.51 4.19 -1.71
C GLU A 55 -37.06 4.57 -1.28
N TRP A 56 -36.83 4.83 0.01
CA TRP A 56 -35.54 5.30 0.52
C TRP A 56 -34.70 4.21 1.22
N MET A 57 -35.14 2.95 1.18
CA MET A 57 -34.43 1.86 1.82
C MET A 57 -33.03 1.68 1.20
N GLY A 58 -32.00 1.68 2.04
CA GLY A 58 -30.61 1.49 1.61
C GLY A 58 -29.93 2.72 1.00
N CYS A 59 -30.68 3.75 0.60
CA CYS A 59 -30.13 5.05 0.16
C CYS A 59 -29.25 5.70 1.25
N PHE A 60 -29.40 5.30 2.50
CA PHE A 60 -28.71 5.91 3.63
C PHE A 60 -27.34 5.31 3.96
N GLN A 61 -26.82 4.33 3.20
CA GLN A 61 -25.51 3.70 3.44
C GLN A 61 -24.30 4.52 2.95
N GLY A 62 -24.30 5.85 3.09
CA GLY A 62 -23.21 6.73 2.61
C GLY A 62 -23.15 8.10 3.31
N LEU A 63 -22.73 9.14 2.58
CA LEU A 63 -22.61 10.53 3.07
C LEU A 63 -23.99 11.11 3.46
N ARG A 64 -24.42 10.91 4.70
CA ARG A 64 -25.58 11.62 5.25
C ARG A 64 -25.11 12.70 6.21
N VAL A 65 -25.47 13.95 5.89
CA VAL A 65 -25.26 15.08 6.79
C VAL A 65 -26.03 14.86 8.09
N LEU A 66 -25.34 15.05 9.22
CA LEU A 66 -25.96 15.03 10.54
C LEU A 66 -27.09 16.06 10.58
N ARG A 67 -28.29 15.63 10.93
CA ARG A 67 -29.43 16.54 11.07
C ARG A 67 -29.49 17.07 12.48
N TYR A 68 -29.39 18.39 12.60
CA TYR A 68 -29.52 19.06 13.88
C TYR A 68 -30.93 18.84 14.46
N PRO A 69 -31.05 18.45 15.75
CA PRO A 69 -32.33 18.40 16.41
C PRO A 69 -32.86 19.82 16.65
N ILE A 70 -34.18 19.98 16.54
CA ILE A 70 -34.92 21.17 16.94
C ILE A 70 -35.69 20.82 18.20
N ALA A 71 -35.50 21.64 19.24
CA ALA A 71 -36.36 21.66 20.41
C ALA A 71 -37.51 22.63 20.14
N GLU A 72 -38.72 22.11 20.01
CA GLU A 72 -39.93 22.92 19.85
C GLU A 72 -40.42 23.37 21.21
N THR A 73 -40.55 24.67 21.42
CA THR A 73 -40.97 25.26 22.68
C THR A 73 -42.40 25.78 22.61
N ASN A 74 -43.10 25.78 23.75
CA ASN A 74 -44.35 26.52 23.88
C ASN A 74 -44.07 28.03 24.03
N SER A 75 -45.14 28.82 24.15
CA SER A 75 -45.04 30.29 24.33
C SER A 75 -44.29 30.74 25.59
N GLN A 76 -44.01 29.83 26.53
CA GLN A 76 -43.24 30.08 27.75
C GLN A 76 -41.77 29.63 27.63
N GLY A 77 -41.35 29.14 26.45
CA GLY A 77 -39.99 28.63 26.24
C GLY A 77 -39.76 27.20 26.74
N VAL A 78 -40.81 26.51 27.23
CA VAL A 78 -40.70 25.12 27.70
C VAL A 78 -40.68 24.18 26.50
N VAL A 79 -39.66 23.31 26.43
CA VAL A 79 -39.55 22.30 25.36
C VAL A 79 -40.70 21.32 25.46
N THR A 80 -41.46 21.21 24.37
CA THR A 80 -42.63 20.32 24.22
C THR A 80 -42.32 19.12 23.35
N ARG A 81 -41.36 19.23 22.42
CA ARG A 81 -40.93 18.15 21.54
C ARG A 81 -39.49 18.35 21.08
N VAL A 82 -38.79 17.24 20.84
CA VAL A 82 -37.53 17.24 20.09
C VAL A 82 -37.74 16.46 18.81
N ARG A 83 -37.37 17.04 17.66
CA ARG A 83 -37.41 16.35 16.37
C ARG A 83 -36.19 16.70 15.52
N ARG A 84 -35.92 15.90 14.49
CA ARG A 84 -34.89 16.23 13.49
C ARG A 84 -35.42 17.25 12.47
N ARG A 85 -34.51 18.01 11.86
CA ARG A 85 -34.84 18.84 10.69
C ARG A 85 -35.34 18.00 9.50
N THR A 86 -36.31 18.52 8.75
CA THR A 86 -36.79 17.95 7.49
C THR A 86 -35.77 18.17 6.36
N ASN A 87 -35.97 17.57 5.18
CA ASN A 87 -35.11 17.85 4.03
C ASN A 87 -35.17 19.34 3.64
N GLU A 88 -36.37 19.92 3.67
CA GLU A 88 -36.61 21.33 3.34
C GLU A 88 -35.87 22.26 4.30
N GLU A 89 -35.98 22.02 5.61
CA GLU A 89 -35.29 22.81 6.63
C GLU A 89 -33.76 22.65 6.57
N MET A 90 -33.27 21.54 6.05
CA MET A 90 -31.83 21.34 5.87
C MET A 90 -31.28 22.10 4.65
N ARG A 91 -32.13 22.47 3.66
CA ARG A 91 -31.68 23.25 2.48
C ARG A 91 -31.11 24.61 2.86
N GLU A 92 -31.57 25.21 3.97
CA GLU A 92 -31.02 26.44 4.55
C GLU A 92 -29.50 26.31 4.83
N PHE A 93 -29.02 25.10 5.11
CA PHE A 93 -27.62 24.80 5.41
C PHE A 93 -26.84 24.28 4.18
N GLY A 94 -27.38 24.46 2.97
CA GLY A 94 -26.78 23.94 1.74
C GLY A 94 -26.90 22.42 1.58
N TYR A 95 -27.77 21.75 2.35
CA TYR A 95 -28.02 20.32 2.17
C TYR A 95 -28.80 20.06 0.88
N SER A 96 -28.32 19.09 0.11
CA SER A 96 -28.98 18.59 -1.09
C SER A 96 -29.25 17.08 -0.99
N THR A 97 -30.33 16.64 -1.63
CA THR A 97 -30.64 15.21 -1.84
C THR A 97 -30.19 14.71 -3.20
N GLU A 98 -29.56 15.56 -4.00
CA GLU A 98 -29.15 15.31 -5.39
C GLU A 98 -28.39 13.98 -5.55
N GLN A 99 -27.53 13.61 -4.61
CA GLN A 99 -26.80 12.34 -4.67
C GLN A 99 -27.71 11.12 -4.88
N TYR A 100 -28.93 11.13 -4.33
CA TYR A 100 -29.87 10.01 -4.49
C TYR A 100 -30.50 9.97 -5.87
N ASP A 101 -30.77 11.14 -6.47
CA ASP A 101 -31.26 11.25 -7.84
C ASP A 101 -30.16 10.83 -8.83
N ILE A 102 -28.92 11.23 -8.58
CA ILE A 102 -27.75 10.85 -9.39
C ILE A 102 -27.48 9.35 -9.34
N VAL A 103 -27.52 8.73 -8.16
CA VAL A 103 -27.35 7.27 -8.03
C VAL A 103 -28.50 6.54 -8.73
N GLN A 104 -29.73 7.03 -8.62
CA GLN A 104 -30.86 6.47 -9.35
C GLN A 104 -30.62 6.56 -10.86
N GLN A 105 -30.19 7.71 -11.37
CA GLN A 105 -29.91 7.93 -12.79
C GLN A 105 -28.79 7.02 -13.29
N LEU A 106 -27.67 6.91 -12.56
CA LEU A 106 -26.59 5.99 -12.89
C LEU A 106 -27.07 4.53 -12.97
N TYR A 107 -27.97 4.15 -12.07
CA TYR A 107 -28.52 2.79 -12.05
C TYR A 107 -29.49 2.54 -13.22
N THR A 108 -30.38 3.48 -13.53
CA THR A 108 -31.42 3.29 -14.55
C THR A 108 -30.95 3.57 -15.97
N ALA A 109 -30.09 4.57 -16.15
CA ALA A 109 -29.69 5.08 -17.46
C ALA A 109 -28.24 4.71 -17.81
N HIS A 110 -27.45 4.21 -16.85
CA HIS A 110 -26.02 3.90 -17.01
C HIS A 110 -25.20 5.05 -17.61
N ALA A 111 -25.68 6.29 -17.44
CA ALA A 111 -25.11 7.47 -18.04
C ALA A 111 -25.37 8.70 -17.16
N LEU A 112 -24.32 9.51 -17.02
CA LEU A 112 -24.35 10.88 -16.54
C LEU A 112 -23.63 11.76 -17.55
N GLU A 113 -23.94 13.04 -17.56
CA GLU A 113 -23.22 14.05 -18.32
C GLU A 113 -23.03 15.28 -17.44
N GLU A 114 -21.78 15.72 -17.29
CA GLU A 114 -21.40 16.88 -16.49
C GLU A 114 -20.26 17.60 -17.24
N ASP A 115 -20.46 18.87 -17.61
CA ASP A 115 -19.48 19.68 -18.34
C ASP A 115 -18.88 18.99 -19.59
N GLY A 116 -19.71 18.26 -20.34
CA GLY A 116 -19.29 17.52 -21.54
C GLY A 116 -18.52 16.22 -21.26
N MET A 117 -18.31 15.87 -19.99
CA MET A 117 -17.75 14.60 -19.55
C MET A 117 -18.86 13.62 -19.18
N LYS A 118 -18.60 12.32 -19.36
CA LYS A 118 -19.55 11.24 -19.04
C LYS A 118 -19.05 10.39 -17.88
N PRO A 119 -19.15 10.87 -16.62
CA PRO A 119 -18.66 10.10 -15.47
C PRO A 119 -19.38 8.74 -15.41
N GLN A 120 -18.59 7.68 -15.23
CA GLN A 120 -19.09 6.30 -15.24
C GLN A 120 -19.55 5.85 -13.84
N SER A 121 -19.28 6.64 -12.82
CA SER A 121 -19.60 6.35 -11.43
C SER A 121 -19.84 7.63 -10.63
N LEU A 122 -20.49 7.49 -9.47
CA LEU A 122 -20.64 8.61 -8.51
C LEU A 122 -19.27 9.11 -8.04
N HIS A 123 -18.29 8.21 -7.93
CA HIS A 123 -16.91 8.55 -7.58
C HIS A 123 -16.27 9.47 -8.63
N ASP A 124 -16.43 9.16 -9.92
CA ASP A 124 -15.91 10.02 -10.99
C ASP A 124 -16.57 11.39 -10.92
N LEU A 125 -17.89 11.44 -10.76
CA LEU A 125 -18.59 12.72 -10.64
C LEU A 125 -18.10 13.55 -9.46
N ILE A 126 -17.92 12.95 -8.28
CA ILE A 126 -17.41 13.66 -7.10
C ILE A 126 -16.02 14.22 -7.38
N ARG A 127 -15.10 13.41 -7.94
CA ARG A 127 -13.76 13.91 -8.30
C ARG A 127 -13.85 15.06 -9.30
N LEU A 128 -14.68 14.93 -10.33
CA LEU A 128 -14.88 15.97 -11.34
C LEU A 128 -15.38 17.28 -10.74
N ARG A 129 -16.30 17.23 -9.77
CA ARG A 129 -16.84 18.43 -9.11
C ARG A 129 -15.92 19.02 -8.03
N MET A 130 -15.12 18.18 -7.39
CA MET A 130 -14.29 18.59 -6.25
C MET A 130 -12.86 18.97 -6.64
N LYS A 131 -12.41 18.60 -7.85
CA LYS A 131 -11.10 18.98 -8.36
C LYS A 131 -10.97 20.50 -8.47
N ARG A 132 -9.73 20.96 -8.31
CA ARG A 132 -9.34 22.37 -8.47
C ARG A 132 -8.32 22.57 -9.60
N VAL A 133 -7.89 21.46 -10.21
CA VAL A 133 -6.96 21.45 -11.33
C VAL A 133 -7.69 21.14 -12.64
N GLU A 134 -7.21 21.75 -13.71
CA GLU A 134 -7.71 21.51 -15.06
C GLU A 134 -7.13 20.23 -15.68
N GLN A 135 -5.98 19.76 -15.18
CA GLN A 135 -5.31 18.55 -15.67
C GLN A 135 -4.71 17.77 -14.49
N ILE A 136 -4.53 16.46 -14.68
CA ILE A 136 -3.74 15.62 -13.79
C ILE A 136 -2.43 15.24 -14.49
N ALA A 137 -1.32 15.25 -13.76
CA ALA A 137 0.02 14.96 -14.28
C ALA A 137 0.53 13.63 -13.70
N PRO A 138 0.37 12.48 -14.41
CA PRO A 138 0.67 11.18 -13.84
C PRO A 138 2.12 10.97 -13.43
N ALA A 139 3.10 11.45 -14.21
CA ALA A 139 4.50 11.28 -13.85
C ALA A 139 4.85 11.98 -12.51
N SER A 140 4.41 13.23 -12.33
CA SER A 140 4.63 13.97 -11.08
C SER A 140 3.91 13.30 -9.92
N PHE A 141 2.62 12.94 -10.10
CA PHE A 141 1.86 12.28 -9.05
C PHE A 141 2.50 10.96 -8.61
N ILE A 142 2.91 10.11 -9.57
CA ILE A 142 3.57 8.83 -9.27
C ILE A 142 4.85 9.09 -8.46
N ALA A 143 5.68 10.04 -8.89
CA ALA A 143 6.92 10.38 -8.19
C ALA A 143 6.67 10.79 -6.73
N ASP A 144 5.77 11.77 -6.53
CA ASP A 144 5.43 12.34 -5.22
C ASP A 144 4.76 11.29 -4.31
N TYR A 145 3.87 10.49 -4.87
CA TYR A 145 3.15 9.47 -4.11
C TYR A 145 4.04 8.28 -3.75
N CYS A 146 5.06 7.96 -4.55
CA CYS A 146 6.10 7.01 -4.16
C CYS A 146 6.91 7.53 -2.95
N ASP A 147 7.13 8.84 -2.80
CA ASP A 147 7.73 9.42 -1.59
C ASP A 147 6.81 9.29 -0.37
N GLU A 148 5.49 9.43 -0.56
CA GLU A 148 4.51 9.20 0.52
C GLU A 148 4.51 7.72 0.98
N ILE A 149 4.54 6.77 0.02
CA ILE A 149 4.65 5.34 0.34
C ILE A 149 5.96 5.06 1.09
N LEU A 150 7.09 5.57 0.60
CA LEU A 150 8.38 5.39 1.26
C LEU A 150 8.37 5.92 2.68
N SER A 151 7.81 7.13 2.89
CA SER A 151 7.69 7.75 4.21
C SER A 151 6.90 6.86 5.18
N ALA A 152 5.80 6.24 4.73
CA ALA A 152 5.00 5.35 5.57
C ALA A 152 5.78 4.09 6.01
N TYR A 153 6.69 3.57 5.18
CA TYR A 153 7.54 2.45 5.53
C TYR A 153 8.78 2.86 6.35
N LEU A 154 9.31 4.06 6.17
CA LEU A 154 10.36 4.60 7.07
C LEU A 154 9.85 4.71 8.51
N GLU A 155 8.62 5.21 8.70
CA GLU A 155 7.98 5.23 10.03
C GLU A 155 7.79 3.83 10.61
N ARG A 156 7.56 2.84 9.74
CA ARG A 156 7.42 1.44 10.15
C ARG A 156 8.70 0.89 10.76
N GLU A 157 9.87 1.29 10.26
CA GLU A 157 11.14 0.79 10.78
C GLU A 157 11.32 1.17 12.26
N TRP A 158 11.10 2.44 12.60
CA TRP A 158 11.19 2.88 14.00
C TRP A 158 10.22 2.11 14.89
N PHE A 159 8.98 1.91 14.42
CA PHE A 159 7.98 1.13 15.13
C PHE A 159 8.42 -0.33 15.36
N VAL A 160 8.95 -0.99 14.32
CA VAL A 160 9.42 -2.38 14.41
C VAL A 160 10.56 -2.52 15.41
N GLN A 161 11.52 -1.59 15.39
CA GLN A 161 12.64 -1.62 16.33
C GLN A 161 12.18 -1.38 17.77
N ASP A 162 11.29 -0.43 18.00
CA ASP A 162 10.76 -0.16 19.34
C ASP A 162 9.93 -1.34 19.88
N ALA A 163 9.07 -1.93 19.05
CA ALA A 163 8.32 -3.14 19.40
C ALA A 163 9.24 -4.31 19.75
N TRP A 164 10.29 -4.54 18.96
CA TRP A 164 11.26 -5.60 19.21
C TRP A 164 12.06 -5.36 20.50
N ASN A 165 12.46 -4.12 20.76
CA ASN A 165 13.13 -3.74 22.01
C ASN A 165 12.21 -3.92 23.24
N ASP A 166 10.92 -3.58 23.11
CA ASP A 166 9.94 -3.80 24.16
C ASP A 166 9.79 -5.31 24.47
N VAL A 167 9.63 -6.15 23.45
CA VAL A 167 9.53 -7.61 23.64
C VAL A 167 10.77 -8.19 24.30
N LYS A 168 11.97 -7.76 23.90
CA LYS A 168 13.22 -8.19 24.55
C LYS A 168 13.31 -7.79 26.02
N LYS A 169 12.83 -6.59 26.35
CA LYS A 169 12.92 -6.04 27.71
C LYS A 169 11.84 -6.56 28.64
N ASN A 170 10.62 -6.67 28.15
CA ASN A 170 9.40 -6.90 28.93
C ASN A 170 8.77 -8.28 28.66
N GLY A 171 9.37 -9.10 27.81
CA GLY A 171 8.91 -10.43 27.44
C GLY A 171 7.84 -10.42 26.34
N HIS A 172 7.50 -11.61 25.84
CA HIS A 172 6.52 -11.81 24.77
C HIS A 172 5.11 -11.31 25.13
N ILE A 173 4.38 -10.86 24.11
CA ILE A 173 3.04 -10.27 24.20
C ILE A 173 2.01 -11.29 23.75
N VAL A 174 0.98 -11.52 24.56
CA VAL A 174 -0.08 -12.49 24.26
C VAL A 174 -0.90 -12.04 23.05
N TYR A 175 -1.10 -12.93 22.09
CA TYR A 175 -1.97 -12.72 20.93
C TYR A 175 -3.45 -12.67 21.36
N PRO A 176 -4.25 -11.69 20.88
CA PRO A 176 -5.63 -11.46 21.31
C PRO A 176 -6.63 -12.41 20.62
N GLU A 177 -6.39 -13.72 20.68
CA GLU A 177 -7.31 -14.73 20.14
C GLU A 177 -8.46 -14.99 21.12
N ASP A 178 -9.67 -15.24 20.61
CA ASP A 178 -10.85 -15.62 21.41
C ASP A 178 -11.22 -14.63 22.54
N LEU A 179 -10.77 -13.37 22.46
CA LEU A 179 -11.13 -12.34 23.43
C LEU A 179 -12.46 -11.70 23.02
N GLU A 180 -13.35 -11.48 24.01
CA GLU A 180 -14.74 -11.06 23.77
C GLU A 180 -14.86 -9.67 23.15
N ASN A 181 -13.90 -8.77 23.41
CA ASN A 181 -13.92 -7.37 22.96
C ASN A 181 -12.58 -6.90 22.37
N GLU A 182 -11.73 -7.85 21.95
CA GLU A 182 -10.44 -7.55 21.34
C GLU A 182 -10.26 -8.41 20.10
N ASN A 183 -9.56 -7.88 19.12
CA ASN A 183 -9.03 -8.63 17.99
C ASN A 183 -7.64 -8.08 17.64
N ILE A 184 -6.95 -8.64 16.64
CA ILE A 184 -5.59 -8.16 16.34
C ILE A 184 -5.54 -6.70 15.90
N PHE A 185 -6.61 -6.18 15.28
CA PHE A 185 -6.69 -4.82 14.75
C PHE A 185 -7.06 -3.79 15.80
N GLN A 186 -7.62 -4.25 16.91
CA GLN A 186 -8.14 -3.40 17.97
C GLN A 186 -8.14 -4.22 19.26
N ALA A 187 -6.98 -4.14 19.93
CA ALA A 187 -6.71 -4.85 21.16
C ALA A 187 -6.50 -3.85 22.29
N LEU A 188 -6.04 -4.35 23.44
CA LEU A 188 -5.65 -3.53 24.57
C LEU A 188 -4.18 -3.76 24.94
N GLY A 189 -3.63 -2.82 25.73
CA GLY A 189 -2.32 -2.95 26.33
C GLY A 189 -1.18 -3.07 25.33
N ARG A 190 -0.22 -3.98 25.61
CA ARG A 190 1.02 -4.08 24.83
C ARG A 190 0.81 -4.57 23.40
N TRP A 191 -0.23 -5.36 23.14
CA TRP A 191 -0.53 -5.77 21.76
C TRP A 191 -0.95 -4.57 20.91
N GLU A 192 -1.88 -3.75 21.44
CA GLU A 192 -2.32 -2.52 20.77
C GLU A 192 -1.16 -1.55 20.53
N THR A 193 -0.22 -1.48 21.47
CA THR A 193 0.93 -0.56 21.34
C THR A 193 1.98 -1.04 20.34
N TRP A 194 2.23 -2.35 20.23
CA TRP A 194 3.44 -2.88 19.55
C TRP A 194 3.17 -3.81 18.35
N SER A 195 1.93 -4.24 18.15
CA SER A 195 1.53 -4.90 16.91
C SER A 195 1.26 -3.88 15.80
N SER A 196 1.45 -4.25 14.53
CA SER A 196 1.19 -3.34 13.40
C SER A 196 0.00 -3.67 12.49
N PRO A 197 -0.94 -4.60 12.78
CA PRO A 197 -1.87 -5.10 11.77
C PRO A 197 -2.77 -3.99 11.19
N SER A 198 -3.24 -3.06 12.03
CA SER A 198 -4.04 -1.90 11.59
C SER A 198 -3.22 -0.93 10.74
N SER A 199 -2.03 -0.54 11.20
CA SER A 199 -1.16 0.35 10.43
C SER A 199 -0.64 -0.28 9.14
N ASP A 200 -0.46 -1.60 9.10
CA ASP A 200 -0.04 -2.34 7.91
C ASP A 200 -1.19 -2.46 6.89
N VAL A 201 -2.44 -2.56 7.34
CA VAL A 201 -3.62 -2.37 6.46
C VAL A 201 -3.60 -0.97 5.85
N ASP A 202 -3.33 0.08 6.63
CA ASP A 202 -3.29 1.44 6.13
C ASP A 202 -2.15 1.66 5.10
N ARG A 203 -0.98 1.05 5.33
CA ARG A 203 0.15 1.04 4.37
C ARG A 203 -0.20 0.30 3.09
N ARG A 204 -0.82 -0.88 3.18
CA ARG A 204 -1.33 -1.60 2.00
C ARG A 204 -2.38 -0.76 1.25
N ASN A 205 -3.26 -0.08 1.96
CA ASN A 205 -4.24 0.82 1.35
C ASN A 205 -3.57 2.00 0.64
N LYS A 206 -2.49 2.57 1.18
CA LYS A 206 -1.68 3.57 0.46
C LYS A 206 -1.12 2.99 -0.83
N TYR A 207 -0.58 1.77 -0.81
CA TYR A 207 -0.09 1.10 -2.01
C TYR A 207 -1.20 0.87 -3.06
N PHE A 208 -2.34 0.28 -2.66
CA PHE A 208 -3.45 0.03 -3.58
C PHE A 208 -4.11 1.28 -4.11
N TYR A 209 -4.06 2.37 -3.34
CA TYR A 209 -4.53 3.66 -3.81
C TYR A 209 -3.77 4.14 -5.05
N LEU A 210 -2.45 3.90 -5.13
CA LEU A 210 -1.69 4.24 -6.34
C LEU A 210 -2.22 3.48 -7.56
N ALA A 211 -2.53 2.19 -7.39
CA ALA A 211 -3.15 1.38 -8.45
C ALA A 211 -4.51 1.94 -8.87
N ASP A 212 -5.38 2.23 -7.91
CA ASP A 212 -6.72 2.77 -8.15
C ASP A 212 -6.67 4.17 -8.80
N TRP A 213 -5.70 5.00 -8.42
CA TRP A 213 -5.46 6.31 -9.01
C TRP A 213 -4.95 6.20 -10.46
N MET A 214 -4.01 5.29 -10.73
CA MET A 214 -3.54 5.01 -12.09
C MET A 214 -4.69 4.55 -12.99
N GLU A 215 -5.57 3.66 -12.52
CA GLU A 215 -6.76 3.28 -13.28
C GLU A 215 -7.70 4.45 -13.54
N TYR A 216 -7.87 5.35 -12.58
CA TYR A 216 -8.62 6.58 -12.78
C TYR A 216 -8.00 7.44 -13.89
N ALA A 217 -6.67 7.64 -13.88
CA ALA A 217 -5.98 8.39 -14.93
C ALA A 217 -6.14 7.74 -16.31
N VAL A 218 -6.02 6.41 -16.42
CA VAL A 218 -6.25 5.68 -17.69
C VAL A 218 -7.68 5.89 -18.18
N ARG A 219 -8.69 5.78 -17.31
CA ARG A 219 -10.10 6.00 -17.68
C ARG A 219 -10.34 7.43 -18.16
N MET A 220 -9.82 8.40 -17.42
CA MET A 220 -9.96 9.80 -17.78
C MET A 220 -9.29 10.13 -19.11
N PHE A 221 -8.14 9.51 -19.43
CA PHE A 221 -7.52 9.66 -20.73
C PHE A 221 -8.43 9.22 -21.88
N GLY A 222 -9.12 8.08 -21.72
CA GLY A 222 -10.07 7.59 -22.71
C GLY A 222 -11.30 8.49 -22.89
N MET A 223 -11.68 9.23 -21.85
CA MET A 223 -12.84 10.14 -21.88
C MET A 223 -12.47 11.54 -22.38
N GLN A 224 -11.34 12.07 -21.93
CA GLN A 224 -10.85 13.42 -22.23
C GLN A 224 -9.32 13.42 -22.21
N PRO A 225 -8.65 13.12 -23.33
CA PRO A 225 -7.18 13.06 -23.38
C PRO A 225 -6.51 14.34 -22.87
N ASN A 226 -7.09 15.51 -23.16
CA ASN A 226 -6.58 16.82 -22.73
C ASN A 226 -6.65 17.03 -21.20
N PHE A 227 -7.34 16.17 -20.45
CA PHE A 227 -7.34 16.20 -18.99
C PHE A 227 -6.09 15.57 -18.38
N ILE A 228 -5.32 14.81 -19.17
CA ILE A 228 -4.06 14.20 -18.74
C ILE A 228 -2.90 15.01 -19.28
N ASP A 229 -2.10 15.56 -18.39
CA ASP A 229 -0.81 16.15 -18.72
C ASP A 229 0.23 15.04 -18.85
N LEU A 230 0.75 14.85 -20.06
CA LEU A 230 1.75 13.83 -20.40
C LEU A 230 3.19 14.29 -20.13
N THR A 231 3.39 15.45 -19.51
CA THR A 231 4.73 15.91 -19.09
C THR A 231 5.40 14.86 -18.21
N GLY A 232 6.63 14.49 -18.56
CA GLY A 232 7.39 13.41 -17.93
C GLY A 232 7.12 12.00 -18.49
N LEU A 233 6.17 11.84 -19.42
CA LEU A 233 5.88 10.58 -20.13
C LEU A 233 6.15 10.67 -21.64
N GLU A 234 6.83 11.71 -22.11
CA GLU A 234 7.01 12.01 -23.54
C GLU A 234 7.77 10.92 -24.30
N SER A 235 8.64 10.19 -23.61
CA SER A 235 9.44 9.10 -24.19
C SER A 235 8.62 7.84 -24.51
N TYR A 236 7.41 7.70 -24.00
CA TYR A 236 6.61 6.48 -24.12
C TYR A 236 5.63 6.46 -25.31
N ASN A 237 5.57 7.53 -26.11
CA ASN A 237 4.68 7.65 -27.28
C ASN A 237 3.21 7.25 -26.95
N VAL A 238 2.63 7.91 -25.94
CA VAL A 238 1.29 7.59 -25.43
C VAL A 238 0.20 8.04 -26.40
N ASN A 239 -0.50 7.07 -27.03
CA ASN A 239 -1.58 7.34 -27.98
C ASN A 239 -2.92 6.70 -27.58
N SER A 240 -2.91 5.82 -26.58
CA SER A 240 -4.09 5.07 -26.12
C SER A 240 -4.10 4.88 -24.61
N GLN A 241 -5.23 4.38 -24.08
CA GLN A 241 -5.34 3.99 -22.67
C GLN A 241 -4.34 2.89 -22.29
N ALA A 242 -4.08 1.95 -23.21
CA ALA A 242 -3.10 0.89 -23.02
C ALA A 242 -1.66 1.44 -22.95
N ASP A 243 -1.32 2.37 -23.85
CA ASP A 243 0.01 3.01 -23.84
C ASP A 243 0.21 3.81 -22.56
N LEU A 244 -0.81 4.55 -22.11
CA LEU A 244 -0.73 5.32 -20.86
C LEU A 244 -0.56 4.38 -19.65
N ALA A 245 -1.31 3.28 -19.61
CA ALA A 245 -1.17 2.27 -18.55
C ALA A 245 0.26 1.70 -18.50
N ALA A 246 0.81 1.32 -19.66
CA ALA A 246 2.17 0.79 -19.76
C ALA A 246 3.24 1.84 -19.38
N ALA A 247 3.07 3.09 -19.80
CA ALA A 247 3.96 4.20 -19.46
C ALA A 247 3.98 4.45 -17.94
N MET A 248 2.80 4.49 -17.31
CA MET A 248 2.69 4.70 -15.86
C MET A 248 3.24 3.52 -15.05
N ILE A 249 3.02 2.27 -15.48
CA ILE A 249 3.63 1.09 -14.85
C ILE A 249 5.15 1.18 -14.93
N THR A 250 5.69 1.54 -16.10
CA THR A 250 7.14 1.70 -16.29
C THR A 250 7.71 2.78 -15.38
N GLU A 251 7.03 3.93 -15.30
CA GLU A 251 7.45 5.04 -14.45
C GLU A 251 7.36 4.70 -12.96
N LYS A 252 6.28 4.03 -12.52
CA LYS A 252 6.16 3.50 -11.16
C LYS A 252 7.30 2.53 -10.85
N ASN A 253 7.63 1.61 -11.77
CA ASN A 253 8.69 0.63 -11.56
C ASN A 253 10.06 1.29 -11.42
N ARG A 254 10.33 2.34 -12.21
CA ARG A 254 11.54 3.16 -12.07
C ARG A 254 11.66 3.78 -10.69
N TRP A 255 10.59 4.38 -10.17
CA TRP A 255 10.59 4.94 -8.81
C TRP A 255 10.70 3.86 -7.74
N PHE A 256 10.01 2.73 -7.92
CA PHE A 256 10.03 1.64 -6.94
C PHE A 256 11.42 1.01 -6.80
N GLN A 257 12.20 0.94 -7.87
CA GLN A 257 13.57 0.43 -7.87
C GLN A 257 14.58 1.42 -7.27
N THR A 258 14.30 2.73 -7.31
CA THR A 258 15.25 3.78 -6.89
C THR A 258 14.99 4.29 -5.49
N LYS A 259 13.75 4.25 -5.02
CA LYS A 259 13.37 4.64 -3.66
C LYS A 259 13.56 3.46 -2.72
N SER A 260 14.39 3.65 -1.70
CA SER A 260 14.74 2.62 -0.74
C SER A 260 14.76 3.14 0.70
N LEU A 261 14.69 2.18 1.63
CA LEU A 261 14.91 2.38 3.06
C LEU A 261 15.86 1.31 3.58
N ASP A 262 16.43 1.58 4.74
CA ASP A 262 17.23 0.61 5.48
C ASP A 262 16.44 0.09 6.67
N TYR A 263 16.49 -1.22 6.91
CA TYR A 263 15.99 -1.81 8.15
C TYR A 263 17.12 -2.50 8.94
N THR A 264 16.95 -2.51 10.26
CA THR A 264 17.93 -3.09 11.19
C THR A 264 17.54 -4.53 11.53
N HIS A 265 18.36 -5.49 11.13
CA HIS A 265 18.28 -6.89 11.52
C HIS A 265 18.42 -7.03 13.05
N SER A 266 17.88 -8.09 13.65
CA SER A 266 17.95 -8.38 15.09
C SER A 266 19.39 -8.46 15.63
N SER A 267 20.36 -8.76 14.77
CA SER A 267 21.81 -8.79 15.06
C SER A 267 22.48 -7.41 14.99
N GLY A 268 21.79 -6.39 14.49
CA GLY A 268 22.31 -5.05 14.23
C GLY A 268 22.85 -4.82 12.81
N LYS A 269 22.87 -5.85 11.94
CA LYS A 269 23.18 -5.68 10.51
C LYS A 269 22.09 -4.84 9.83
N ILE A 270 22.46 -4.03 8.86
CA ILE A 270 21.51 -3.22 8.08
C ILE A 270 21.28 -3.88 6.72
N TYR A 271 20.02 -3.91 6.29
CA TYR A 271 19.62 -4.35 4.95
C TYR A 271 18.81 -3.23 4.28
N THR A 272 19.15 -2.95 3.02
CA THR A 272 18.44 -1.97 2.19
C THR A 272 17.33 -2.66 1.41
N LEU A 273 16.12 -2.13 1.50
CA LEU A 273 14.94 -2.55 0.74
C LEU A 273 14.47 -1.41 -0.14
N THR A 274 14.31 -1.69 -1.43
CA THR A 274 13.60 -0.82 -2.36
C THR A 274 12.10 -0.94 -2.16
N LEU A 275 11.32 0.02 -2.67
CA LEU A 275 9.86 -0.15 -2.72
C LEU A 275 9.45 -1.34 -3.59
N ALA A 276 10.26 -1.75 -4.58
CA ALA A 276 10.05 -2.97 -5.35
C ALA A 276 10.18 -4.23 -4.46
N ASP A 277 11.17 -4.29 -3.57
CA ASP A 277 11.31 -5.39 -2.61
C ASP A 277 10.12 -5.44 -1.64
N ILE A 278 9.65 -4.27 -1.19
CA ILE A 278 8.48 -4.17 -0.32
C ILE A 278 7.19 -4.59 -1.06
N GLU A 279 7.05 -4.23 -2.34
CA GLU A 279 5.96 -4.67 -3.19
C GLU A 279 5.96 -6.20 -3.35
N GLU A 280 7.13 -6.83 -3.52
CA GLU A 280 7.25 -8.29 -3.55
C GLU A 280 6.79 -8.91 -2.21
N ARG A 281 7.19 -8.32 -1.09
CA ARG A 281 6.94 -8.82 0.27
C ARG A 281 5.64 -8.31 0.90
N LEU A 282 4.77 -7.63 0.15
CA LEU A 282 3.61 -6.88 0.68
C LEU A 282 2.74 -7.67 1.66
N TYR A 283 2.61 -8.98 1.43
CA TYR A 283 1.81 -9.91 2.23
C TYR A 283 2.63 -10.78 3.21
N ASP A 284 3.94 -10.58 3.23
CA ASP A 284 4.91 -11.27 4.09
C ASP A 284 5.36 -10.40 5.26
N LEU A 285 4.98 -9.12 5.29
CA LEU A 285 5.24 -8.23 6.42
C LEU A 285 4.46 -8.69 7.66
N SER A 286 5.16 -9.33 8.61
CA SER A 286 4.52 -9.71 9.87
C SER A 286 4.12 -8.49 10.70
N PHE A 287 2.96 -8.59 11.35
CA PHE A 287 2.47 -7.61 12.30
C PHE A 287 2.69 -8.00 13.77
N ASP A 288 3.12 -9.24 14.04
CA ASP A 288 3.23 -9.79 15.38
C ASP A 288 4.46 -9.23 16.11
N PRO A 289 4.32 -8.53 17.25
CA PRO A 289 5.47 -7.99 18.00
C PRO A 289 6.45 -9.04 18.48
N ASN A 290 6.03 -10.29 18.61
CA ASN A 290 6.89 -11.39 19.04
C ASN A 290 7.82 -11.89 17.94
N HIS A 291 7.54 -11.53 16.68
CA HIS A 291 8.40 -11.86 15.56
C HIS A 291 9.55 -10.86 15.43
N PRO A 292 10.76 -11.32 15.12
CA PRO A 292 11.93 -10.47 15.01
C PRO A 292 11.89 -9.62 13.72
N PRO A 293 12.68 -8.52 13.63
CA PRO A 293 12.61 -7.55 12.54
C PRO A 293 12.61 -8.14 11.13
N GLU A 294 13.31 -9.23 10.90
CA GLU A 294 13.42 -9.96 9.64
C GLU A 294 12.05 -10.45 9.15
N LEU A 295 11.27 -11.09 10.03
CA LEU A 295 9.90 -11.50 9.73
C LEU A 295 8.96 -10.30 9.66
N ARG A 296 9.21 -9.25 10.44
CA ARG A 296 8.45 -8.00 10.34
C ARG A 296 8.69 -7.34 8.98
N TRP A 297 9.83 -7.54 8.34
CA TRP A 297 10.18 -7.05 7.02
C TRP A 297 10.03 -8.08 5.89
N GLY A 298 9.38 -9.21 6.18
CA GLY A 298 9.05 -10.22 5.18
C GLY A 298 10.28 -10.84 4.51
N ALA A 299 11.39 -10.95 5.24
CA ALA A 299 12.62 -11.56 4.74
C ALA A 299 12.32 -12.95 4.14
N PRO A 300 12.65 -13.18 2.85
CA PRO A 300 12.32 -14.42 2.16
C PRO A 300 12.93 -15.63 2.85
N GLU A 301 12.21 -16.75 2.84
CA GLU A 301 12.73 -18.00 3.41
C GLU A 301 14.04 -18.42 2.70
N GLY A 302 15.05 -18.80 3.49
CA GLY A 302 16.37 -19.18 2.97
C GLY A 302 17.28 -18.02 2.54
N SER A 303 16.84 -16.76 2.68
CA SER A 303 17.69 -15.59 2.41
C SER A 303 18.75 -15.35 3.49
N GLU A 304 19.80 -14.59 3.15
CA GLU A 304 20.79 -14.11 4.14
C GLU A 304 20.13 -13.24 5.23
N GLU A 305 19.00 -12.60 4.93
CA GLU A 305 18.20 -11.85 5.91
C GLU A 305 17.58 -12.74 7.00
N ARG A 306 17.43 -14.05 6.76
CA ARG A 306 16.90 -15.01 7.76
C ARG A 306 18.01 -15.67 8.57
N GLU A 307 19.28 -15.48 8.21
CA GLU A 307 20.40 -16.13 8.88
C GLU A 307 20.59 -15.61 10.31
N ASN A 308 20.70 -16.54 11.27
CA ASN A 308 20.89 -16.23 12.69
C ASN A 308 19.78 -15.37 13.32
N MET A 309 18.64 -15.23 12.64
CA MET A 309 17.45 -14.62 13.21
C MET A 309 17.01 -15.40 14.47
N PRO A 310 16.72 -14.72 15.59
CA PRO A 310 16.37 -15.36 16.84
C PRO A 310 15.05 -16.11 16.73
N GLN A 311 15.03 -17.32 17.30
CA GLN A 311 13.82 -18.10 17.45
C GLN A 311 12.97 -17.55 18.60
N SER A 312 11.66 -17.52 18.40
CA SER A 312 10.67 -16.94 19.32
C SER A 312 9.41 -17.81 19.39
N TYR A 313 8.40 -17.34 20.10
CA TYR A 313 7.06 -17.90 20.09
C TYR A 313 6.01 -16.81 20.32
N THR A 314 4.81 -17.05 19.79
CA THR A 314 3.64 -16.22 20.05
C THR A 314 2.86 -16.84 21.21
N PRO A 315 2.77 -16.18 22.39
CA PRO A 315 1.93 -16.64 23.48
C PRO A 315 0.46 -16.50 23.11
N LEU A 316 -0.34 -17.47 23.53
CA LEU A 316 -1.78 -17.52 23.37
C LEU A 316 -2.48 -17.37 24.73
N PRO A 317 -3.78 -17.02 24.75
CA PRO A 317 -4.57 -17.03 25.96
C PRO A 317 -4.47 -18.39 26.68
N LYS A 318 -4.60 -18.37 28.02
CA LYS A 318 -4.48 -19.55 28.89
C LYS A 318 -3.08 -20.20 28.88
N GLY A 319 -2.05 -19.49 28.41
CA GLY A 319 -0.64 -19.87 28.55
C GLY A 319 -0.11 -20.83 27.49
N ALA A 320 -0.91 -21.16 26.47
CA ALA A 320 -0.41 -21.89 25.31
C ALA A 320 0.63 -21.05 24.55
N LYS A 321 1.48 -21.72 23.77
CA LYS A 321 2.54 -21.08 22.98
C LYS A 321 2.55 -21.66 21.59
N MET A 322 2.68 -20.81 20.59
CA MET A 322 2.84 -21.20 19.21
C MET A 322 4.25 -20.89 18.75
N ALA A 323 4.94 -21.85 18.13
CA ALA A 323 6.25 -21.62 17.56
C ALA A 323 6.18 -20.49 16.52
N MET A 324 7.22 -19.65 16.47
CA MET A 324 7.26 -18.46 15.61
C MET A 324 6.94 -18.76 14.13
N ASP A 325 7.58 -19.76 13.51
CA ASP A 325 7.33 -20.05 12.09
C ASP A 325 5.89 -20.52 11.84
N GLU A 326 5.30 -21.27 12.78
CA GLU A 326 3.89 -21.70 12.69
C GLU A 326 2.94 -20.52 12.87
N ALA A 327 3.21 -19.63 13.84
CA ALA A 327 2.43 -18.40 14.03
C ALA A 327 2.52 -17.50 12.79
N TYR A 328 3.72 -17.31 12.25
CA TYR A 328 3.93 -16.58 11.01
C TYR A 328 3.15 -17.18 9.84
N LYS A 329 3.13 -18.50 9.69
CA LYS A 329 2.35 -19.16 8.65
C LYS A 329 0.85 -18.97 8.83
N LEU A 330 0.31 -19.21 10.02
CA LEU A 330 -1.13 -19.11 10.32
C LEU A 330 -1.67 -17.68 10.27
N GLN A 331 -0.82 -16.68 10.48
CA GLN A 331 -1.18 -15.26 10.34
C GLN A 331 -1.30 -14.77 8.89
N TYR A 332 -1.00 -15.61 7.89
CA TYR A 332 -0.91 -15.19 6.49
C TYR A 332 -2.21 -14.55 5.97
N PHE A 333 -3.37 -15.14 6.29
CA PHE A 333 -4.67 -14.54 5.95
C PHE A 333 -4.76 -13.08 6.39
N TYR A 334 -4.42 -12.78 7.66
CA TYR A 334 -4.51 -11.42 8.19
C TYR A 334 -3.52 -10.45 7.54
N ARG A 335 -2.36 -10.93 7.09
CA ARG A 335 -1.39 -10.11 6.34
C ARG A 335 -1.89 -9.73 4.94
N THR A 336 -2.81 -10.50 4.37
CA THR A 336 -3.38 -10.22 3.03
C THR A 336 -4.58 -9.27 3.05
N LEU A 337 -5.12 -8.96 4.23
CA LEU A 337 -6.31 -8.14 4.34
C LEU A 337 -6.04 -6.68 3.92
N CYS A 338 -6.94 -6.14 3.10
CA CYS A 338 -6.99 -4.72 2.72
C CYS A 338 -7.92 -3.89 3.61
N GLN A 339 -8.59 -4.54 4.56
CA GLN A 339 -9.50 -3.92 5.51
C GLN A 339 -9.33 -4.57 6.88
N ARG A 340 -9.58 -3.79 7.93
CA ARG A 340 -9.56 -4.29 9.31
C ARG A 340 -10.77 -5.17 9.54
N GLU A 341 -10.56 -6.35 10.10
CA GLU A 341 -11.67 -7.19 10.55
C GLU A 341 -12.25 -6.64 11.86
N THR A 342 -13.56 -6.77 12.02
CA THR A 342 -14.27 -6.34 13.25
C THR A 342 -14.70 -7.52 14.12
N SER A 343 -14.53 -8.74 13.63
CA SER A 343 -14.78 -9.97 14.39
C SER A 343 -13.54 -10.40 15.17
N SER A 344 -13.73 -11.41 16.02
CA SER A 344 -12.63 -12.10 16.68
C SER A 344 -11.59 -12.58 15.68
N SER A 345 -10.32 -12.44 16.05
CA SER A 345 -9.21 -13.02 15.30
C SER A 345 -8.80 -14.34 15.95
N TYR A 346 -8.52 -15.34 15.12
CA TYR A 346 -8.06 -16.65 15.57
C TYR A 346 -6.63 -16.83 15.07
N LEU A 347 -5.76 -17.44 15.85
CA LEU A 347 -4.49 -17.94 15.35
C LEU A 347 -4.57 -19.45 15.15
N ARG A 348 -5.14 -20.17 16.12
CA ARG A 348 -5.34 -21.63 16.01
C ARG A 348 -6.42 -21.96 14.98
N GLY A 349 -6.13 -22.96 14.14
CA GLY A 349 -7.08 -23.45 13.15
C GLY A 349 -7.29 -22.53 11.95
N MET A 350 -6.50 -21.47 11.83
CA MET A 350 -6.53 -20.61 10.65
C MET A 350 -6.07 -21.38 9.42
N TYR A 351 -6.82 -21.21 8.34
CA TYR A 351 -6.39 -21.66 7.02
C TYR A 351 -5.22 -20.80 6.53
N THR A 352 -4.35 -21.39 5.72
CA THR A 352 -3.18 -20.73 5.13
C THR A 352 -3.30 -20.56 3.62
N GLU A 353 -4.36 -21.10 3.04
CA GLU A 353 -4.64 -21.10 1.61
C GLU A 353 -6.17 -21.12 1.37
N GLY A 354 -6.59 -20.99 0.11
CA GLY A 354 -8.00 -21.11 -0.27
C GLY A 354 -8.84 -19.84 -0.06
N PHE A 355 -8.19 -18.68 0.11
CA PHE A 355 -8.84 -17.37 0.18
C PHE A 355 -8.32 -16.44 -0.93
N PRO A 356 -9.14 -15.50 -1.42
CA PRO A 356 -8.71 -14.57 -2.45
C PRO A 356 -7.69 -13.58 -1.88
N ILE A 357 -6.65 -13.32 -2.66
CA ILE A 357 -5.65 -12.28 -2.38
C ILE A 357 -5.76 -11.26 -3.51
N ARG A 358 -5.77 -9.98 -3.16
CA ARG A 358 -5.85 -8.90 -4.16
C ARG A 358 -4.58 -8.90 -5.01
N ASP A 359 -4.76 -8.76 -6.33
CA ASP A 359 -3.63 -8.60 -7.25
C ASP A 359 -2.83 -7.33 -6.93
N LYS A 360 -1.52 -7.41 -7.10
CA LYS A 360 -0.61 -6.27 -6.96
C LYS A 360 -0.81 -5.27 -8.11
N LEU A 361 -0.31 -4.06 -7.91
CA LEU A 361 -0.51 -2.89 -8.77
C LEU A 361 -0.28 -3.18 -10.26
N ASP A 362 0.85 -3.79 -10.61
CA ASP A 362 1.16 -4.08 -12.01
C ASP A 362 0.12 -5.00 -12.65
N ALA A 363 -0.30 -6.06 -11.97
CA ALA A 363 -1.34 -6.97 -12.47
C ALA A 363 -2.71 -6.27 -12.57
N GLN A 364 -3.04 -5.45 -11.57
CA GLN A 364 -4.27 -4.67 -11.55
C GLN A 364 -4.35 -3.67 -12.72
N VAL A 365 -3.29 -2.90 -12.97
CA VAL A 365 -3.25 -1.87 -14.03
C VAL A 365 -3.02 -2.49 -15.41
N SER A 366 -2.28 -3.60 -15.50
CA SER A 366 -2.02 -4.28 -16.78
C SER A 366 -3.28 -4.84 -17.44
N LYS A 367 -4.42 -4.96 -16.74
CA LYS A 367 -5.69 -5.29 -17.41
C LYS A 367 -6.03 -4.32 -18.55
N TRP A 368 -5.56 -3.06 -18.47
CA TRP A 368 -5.74 -2.05 -19.51
C TRP A 368 -4.90 -2.30 -20.76
N SER A 369 -3.82 -3.08 -20.67
CA SER A 369 -3.00 -3.42 -21.85
C SER A 369 -3.61 -4.54 -22.69
N TYR A 370 -4.45 -5.41 -22.09
CA TYR A 370 -5.14 -6.50 -22.79
C TYR A 370 -6.55 -6.14 -23.29
N LEU A 371 -7.19 -5.12 -22.70
CA LEU A 371 -8.55 -4.67 -23.07
C LEU A 371 -8.61 -3.95 -24.43
N THR A 372 -7.46 -3.64 -25.01
CA THR A 372 -7.31 -3.30 -26.42
C THR A 372 -6.60 -4.48 -27.11
N GLU A 373 -7.35 -5.38 -27.74
CA GLU A 373 -6.73 -6.35 -28.65
C GLU A 373 -5.90 -5.62 -29.74
N PRO A 374 -4.84 -6.26 -30.25
CA PRO A 374 -3.64 -5.58 -30.71
C PRO A 374 -3.86 -4.97 -32.10
N LEU A 375 -3.85 -3.64 -32.19
CA LEU A 375 -3.49 -2.96 -33.44
C LEU A 375 -1.95 -2.91 -33.59
N LEU A 376 -1.30 -4.05 -33.38
CA LEU A 376 -0.03 -4.32 -34.05
C LEU A 376 -0.37 -4.82 -35.45
N HIS A 377 -0.65 -3.88 -36.36
CA HIS A 377 -0.05 -4.09 -37.68
C HIS A 377 1.46 -4.05 -37.42
N LYS A 378 2.08 -5.23 -37.38
CA LYS A 378 3.45 -5.31 -37.85
C LYS A 378 3.38 -4.85 -39.31
N GLU A 379 3.72 -3.59 -39.57
CA GLU A 379 4.41 -3.34 -40.83
C GLU A 379 5.65 -4.22 -40.75
N GLU A 380 5.66 -5.30 -41.55
CA GLU A 380 6.90 -6.01 -41.81
C GLU A 380 7.89 -4.95 -42.30
N PRO A 381 9.03 -4.72 -41.61
CA PRO A 381 10.02 -3.83 -42.15
C PRO A 381 10.43 -4.37 -43.52
N GLU A 382 10.37 -3.53 -44.55
CA GLU A 382 10.92 -3.88 -45.86
C GLU A 382 12.36 -4.39 -45.66
N PRO A 383 12.76 -5.46 -46.36
CA PRO A 383 14.06 -6.06 -46.17
C PRO A 383 15.15 -5.04 -46.47
N VAL A 384 15.82 -4.57 -45.42
CA VAL A 384 17.01 -3.73 -45.51
C VAL A 384 18.13 -4.60 -46.08
N GLU A 385 18.66 -4.21 -47.24
CA GLU A 385 19.87 -4.80 -47.80
C GLU A 385 21.00 -4.75 -46.76
N ILE A 386 21.54 -5.93 -46.43
CA ILE A 386 22.65 -6.09 -45.50
C ILE A 386 23.91 -5.49 -46.14
N ILE A 387 24.25 -4.27 -45.73
CA ILE A 387 25.60 -3.73 -45.94
C ILE A 387 26.51 -4.41 -44.91
N VAL A 388 27.50 -5.15 -45.42
CA VAL A 388 28.53 -5.84 -44.62
C VAL A 388 29.29 -4.81 -43.77
N PRO A 389 29.41 -4.98 -42.44
CA PRO A 389 30.18 -4.06 -41.61
C PRO A 389 31.67 -4.16 -41.91
N VAL A 390 32.30 -3.01 -42.13
CA VAL A 390 33.77 -2.85 -42.06
C VAL A 390 34.20 -3.03 -40.61
N GLU A 391 35.29 -3.77 -40.44
CA GLU A 391 35.93 -4.17 -39.19
C GLU A 391 36.14 -2.98 -38.24
N ALA A 392 35.59 -3.07 -37.02
CA ALA A 392 35.71 -2.03 -36.01
C ALA A 392 37.08 -2.07 -35.31
N GLU A 393 37.79 -0.94 -35.30
CA GLU A 393 39.00 -0.72 -34.51
C GLU A 393 38.73 -0.89 -33.01
N LYS A 394 39.65 -1.58 -32.32
CA LYS A 394 39.59 -1.83 -30.87
C LYS A 394 39.74 -0.52 -30.07
N PRO A 395 38.94 -0.31 -29.01
CA PRO A 395 39.18 0.77 -28.05
C PRO A 395 40.42 0.50 -27.16
N PRO A 396 41.10 1.55 -26.68
CA PRO A 396 42.38 1.43 -25.99
C PRO A 396 42.24 0.80 -24.60
N SER A 397 43.12 -0.16 -24.32
CA SER A 397 43.30 -0.81 -23.02
C SER A 397 44.34 -0.05 -22.20
N LEU A 398 44.00 0.34 -20.97
CA LEU A 398 44.97 0.75 -19.97
C LEU A 398 45.31 -0.46 -19.10
N THR A 399 46.38 -1.16 -19.46
CA THR A 399 47.03 -2.15 -18.59
C THR A 399 48.44 -1.64 -18.25
N PRO A 400 48.87 -1.68 -16.98
CA PRO A 400 50.23 -1.30 -16.58
C PRO A 400 51.28 -2.24 -17.22
N PRO A 401 52.52 -1.77 -17.43
CA PRO A 401 53.50 -2.46 -18.27
C PRO A 401 53.93 -3.80 -17.69
N GLU A 402 53.92 -4.81 -18.56
CA GLU A 402 54.49 -6.13 -18.29
C GLU A 402 56.02 -6.07 -18.20
N VAL A 403 56.50 -6.82 -17.22
CA VAL A 403 57.90 -7.08 -16.93
C VAL A 403 58.50 -7.90 -18.07
N VAL A 404 59.55 -7.38 -18.70
CA VAL A 404 60.37 -8.10 -19.68
C VAL A 404 61.27 -9.11 -18.96
N THR A 405 61.09 -10.39 -19.26
CA THR A 405 62.08 -11.46 -19.02
C THR A 405 62.52 -11.99 -20.38
N GLN A 406 63.78 -11.94 -20.82
CA GLN A 406 64.94 -12.83 -20.52
C GLN A 406 66.09 -12.43 -21.49
N PRO A 407 67.39 -12.85 -21.37
CA PRO A 407 67.83 -14.22 -21.05
C PRO A 407 69.07 -14.37 -20.13
N GLN A 408 69.28 -15.62 -19.70
CA GLN A 408 70.41 -16.10 -18.91
C GLN A 408 71.74 -16.11 -19.69
N ALA A 409 72.85 -15.77 -19.02
CA ALA A 409 74.14 -16.46 -19.10
C ALA A 409 75.18 -15.89 -18.10
N GLY A 410 75.89 -16.78 -17.38
CA GLY A 410 77.32 -16.58 -17.11
C GLY A 410 77.80 -16.26 -15.67
N GLU A 411 78.29 -17.31 -14.99
CA GLU A 411 79.53 -17.37 -14.15
C GLU A 411 79.61 -16.75 -12.72
N ARG A 412 79.49 -17.64 -11.71
CA ARG A 412 80.42 -18.07 -10.60
C ARG A 412 81.34 -17.05 -9.86
N PRO A 413 81.93 -17.42 -8.68
CA PRO A 413 81.42 -18.09 -7.47
C PRO A 413 81.98 -17.42 -6.16
N THR A 414 81.94 -18.16 -5.04
CA THR A 414 82.55 -17.90 -3.69
C THR A 414 81.63 -17.16 -2.70
N GLY A 415 81.43 -17.58 -1.44
CA GLY A 415 81.88 -18.72 -0.67
C GLY A 415 81.37 -18.63 0.78
N ARG A 416 81.30 -19.77 1.46
CA ARG A 416 81.56 -19.98 2.92
C ARG A 416 80.90 -19.02 3.95
N ARG A 417 79.97 -19.54 4.77
CA ARG A 417 80.24 -20.05 6.15
C ARG A 417 78.94 -20.32 6.94
N ASP A 418 78.80 -21.59 7.31
CA ASP A 418 78.27 -22.18 8.57
C ASP A 418 78.61 -21.36 9.86
N PRO A 419 78.12 -21.72 11.08
CA PRO A 419 76.80 -22.21 11.53
C PRO A 419 76.40 -21.77 12.97
N ARG A 420 75.30 -22.39 13.49
CA ARG A 420 74.98 -22.71 14.90
C ARG A 420 74.54 -21.58 15.84
N ALA A 421 73.36 -21.77 16.45
CA ALA A 421 73.17 -22.18 17.86
C ALA A 421 71.71 -21.87 18.27
N ARG A 422 70.86 -22.88 18.51
CA ARG A 422 70.66 -23.66 19.76
C ARG A 422 69.80 -22.96 20.81
N MET A 423 68.71 -23.66 21.13
CA MET A 423 68.01 -23.81 22.43
C MET A 423 67.36 -22.56 23.02
N GLY A 424 66.22 -22.60 23.68
CA GLY A 424 65.32 -23.63 24.22
C GLY A 424 64.27 -22.80 24.98
N GLY A 425 62.97 -23.09 24.97
CA GLY A 425 62.34 -24.30 25.45
C GLY A 425 61.59 -23.98 26.75
N ARG A 426 60.29 -24.32 26.77
CA ARG A 426 59.46 -24.67 27.97
C ARG A 426 59.16 -23.51 28.96
N SER A 427 58.02 -23.39 29.64
CA SER A 427 56.86 -24.26 29.86
C SER A 427 55.85 -23.53 30.79
N LEU A 428 54.58 -23.94 30.73
CA LEU A 428 53.52 -23.89 31.77
C LEU A 428 53.01 -22.51 32.24
N ARG A 429 51.76 -22.20 31.88
CA ARG A 429 50.56 -22.52 32.68
C ARG A 429 49.32 -22.48 31.81
#